data_AF-A0A561TZ15-F1
#
_entry.id   AF-A0A561TZ15-F1
#
_cell.length_a   1.000
_cell.length_b   1.000
_cell.length_c   1.000
_cell.angle_alpha   90.00
_cell.angle_beta   90.00
_cell.angle_gamma   90.00
#
_symmetry.space_group_name_H-M   'P 1'
#
loop_
_entity.id
_entity.type
_entity.pdbx_description
1 polymer ?
#
loop_
_entity_poly.entity_id
_entity_poly.type
_entity_poly.pdbx_seq_one_letter_code
_entity_poly.pdbx_strand_id
1 'polypeptide(L)'
;MFAGSHPVWVEELLLAECAHRSLVEWPWPGRPPLVVSWAVCATPAVAAVLPVPAAVAVGLARAYRLREGDRRHAMWVSRLLERLDSHVDQRLAGLWCDLALLAGERDSVAAAGLRRRVEKRARPGMWARSLEWLLLLGTPLQSVDMALTVALADKHASVRRAVSRCSRSPVLSVQLRAAGLQAAVESTRPLEERLLDIVSASVDARRNDFPRPLAAPSSTWLADHGLEGLVRGATRRAVADFAGSMDDLGLAEEEHLTATLLAGLVREFTALPAHTHLAGVAGPHLRVGHRTVTKKEERTNGADIGVVVDIRVPGQLHLRTGDLIQVKKSTALMPGRTGREDTWTIKRRQLHDLLEHSASAAYWLIRGTGDVLVVPAKFLCAVEGATACASSKQFTVGYTVIRHTAVPMEQYLPDLVVGLWLGSSSDRTLHAAQGTGRTTRPRFALTIDVVLEPMQG
;
A
#
# COMPACT_ATOMS: atom_id res chain seq x y z
N MET A 1 -3.49 44.41 -14.60
CA MET A 1 -2.40 45.13 -13.91
C MET A 1 -1.77 44.23 -12.83
N PHE A 2 -2.52 43.80 -11.82
CA PHE A 2 -2.00 42.96 -10.72
C PHE A 2 -1.36 41.61 -11.15
N ALA A 3 -2.03 40.82 -12.00
CA ALA A 3 -1.46 39.55 -12.52
C ALA A 3 -0.19 39.76 -13.35
N GLY A 4 -0.02 40.96 -13.96
CA GLY A 4 1.20 41.36 -14.66
C GLY A 4 2.39 41.58 -13.72
N SER A 5 2.12 42.13 -12.55
CA SER A 5 3.13 42.50 -11.55
C SER A 5 3.47 41.35 -10.58
N HIS A 6 2.55 40.40 -10.37
CA HIS A 6 2.73 39.28 -9.45
C HIS A 6 2.32 37.91 -10.04
N PRO A 7 2.89 37.50 -11.19
CA PRO A 7 2.49 36.26 -11.86
C PRO A 7 2.66 35.02 -11.00
N VAL A 8 3.81 34.88 -10.33
CA VAL A 8 4.13 33.70 -9.50
C VAL A 8 3.13 33.55 -8.34
N TRP A 9 2.84 34.65 -7.65
CA TRP A 9 1.88 34.66 -6.54
C TRP A 9 0.46 34.27 -7.00
N VAL A 10 0.03 34.77 -8.17
CA VAL A 10 -1.29 34.41 -8.71
C VAL A 10 -1.34 32.94 -9.12
N GLU A 11 -0.28 32.39 -9.69
CA GLU A 11 -0.21 30.96 -10.03
C GLU A 11 -0.22 30.08 -8.77
N GLU A 12 0.54 30.45 -7.73
CA GLU A 12 0.54 29.74 -6.43
C GLU A 12 -0.84 29.77 -5.76
N LEU A 13 -1.53 30.91 -5.81
CA LEU A 13 -2.90 31.04 -5.30
C LEU A 13 -3.86 30.12 -6.06
N LEU A 14 -3.77 30.07 -7.39
CA LEU A 14 -4.59 29.17 -8.21
C LEU A 14 -4.30 27.70 -7.92
N LEU A 15 -3.03 27.33 -7.75
CA LEU A 15 -2.62 25.98 -7.37
C LEU A 15 -3.17 25.59 -5.99
N ALA A 16 -3.04 26.46 -4.99
CA ALA A 16 -3.53 26.23 -3.63
C ALA A 16 -5.05 26.01 -3.60
N GLU A 17 -5.80 26.86 -4.29
CA GLU A 17 -7.26 26.76 -4.37
C GLU A 17 -7.72 25.52 -5.16
N CYS A 18 -6.94 25.09 -6.17
CA CYS A 18 -7.21 23.86 -6.91
C CYS A 18 -6.82 22.59 -6.12
N ALA A 19 -5.96 22.67 -5.10
CA ALA A 19 -5.44 21.50 -4.39
C ALA A 19 -6.52 20.68 -3.66
N HIS A 20 -7.65 21.31 -3.33
CA HIS A 20 -8.76 20.69 -2.59
C HIS A 20 -9.96 20.35 -3.49
N ARG A 21 -9.83 20.49 -4.82
CA ARG A 21 -10.94 20.30 -5.77
C ARG A 21 -10.49 19.47 -6.97
N SER A 22 -11.41 18.69 -7.55
CA SER A 22 -11.11 17.98 -8.78
C SER A 22 -10.85 18.96 -9.94
N LEU A 23 -9.76 18.74 -10.67
CA LEU A 23 -9.43 19.50 -11.89
C LEU A 23 -10.24 19.02 -13.10
N VAL A 24 -10.71 17.78 -13.08
CA VAL A 24 -11.33 17.11 -14.24
C VAL A 24 -12.82 16.85 -14.03
N GLU A 25 -13.25 16.59 -12.80
CA GLU A 25 -14.67 16.39 -12.48
C GLU A 25 -15.35 17.74 -12.28
N TRP A 26 -16.58 17.85 -12.79
CA TRP A 26 -17.40 19.03 -12.61
C TRP A 26 -18.21 18.82 -11.33
N PRO A 27 -17.85 19.48 -10.21
CA PRO A 27 -18.29 19.07 -8.88
C PRO A 27 -19.79 19.26 -8.65
N TRP A 28 -20.48 20.02 -9.50
CA TRP A 28 -21.92 20.30 -9.45
C TRP A 28 -22.48 20.51 -10.86
N PRO A 29 -23.78 20.22 -11.11
CA PRO A 29 -24.44 20.66 -12.33
C PRO A 29 -24.50 22.20 -12.35
N GLY A 30 -23.49 22.83 -12.99
CA GLY A 30 -23.53 24.26 -13.35
C GLY A 30 -22.22 25.04 -13.19
N ARG A 31 -21.19 24.49 -12.52
CA ARG A 31 -19.92 25.22 -12.30
C ARG A 31 -18.71 24.45 -12.84
N PRO A 32 -17.87 25.07 -13.69
CA PRO A 32 -16.64 24.45 -14.17
C PRO A 32 -15.59 24.32 -13.05
N PRO A 33 -14.54 23.49 -13.25
CA PRO A 33 -13.35 23.51 -12.40
C PRO A 33 -12.82 24.92 -12.16
N LEU A 34 -12.21 25.18 -11.01
CA LEU A 34 -11.85 26.53 -10.60
C LEU A 34 -10.94 27.23 -11.61
N VAL A 35 -9.93 26.53 -12.13
CA VAL A 35 -9.00 27.05 -13.14
C VAL A 35 -9.72 27.42 -14.44
N VAL A 36 -10.78 26.69 -14.82
CA VAL A 36 -11.62 26.99 -15.98
C VAL A 36 -12.51 28.21 -15.67
N SER A 37 -13.09 28.28 -14.47
CA SER A 37 -13.89 29.43 -14.01
C SER A 37 -13.08 30.73 -14.01
N TRP A 38 -11.85 30.68 -13.49
CA TRP A 38 -10.90 31.79 -13.53
C TRP A 38 -10.58 32.22 -14.97
N ALA A 39 -10.28 31.25 -15.84
CA ALA A 39 -9.87 31.53 -17.21
C ALA A 39 -10.99 32.13 -18.07
N VAL A 40 -12.27 31.89 -17.78
CA VAL A 40 -13.38 32.55 -18.48
C VAL A 40 -13.32 34.08 -18.34
N CYS A 41 -12.84 34.55 -17.18
CA CYS A 41 -12.66 35.96 -16.87
C CYS A 41 -11.27 36.50 -17.27
N ALA A 42 -10.35 35.64 -17.69
CA ALA A 42 -9.01 36.05 -18.09
C ALA A 42 -9.00 36.66 -19.51
N THR A 43 -8.12 37.63 -19.74
CA THR A 43 -7.89 38.24 -21.05
C THR A 43 -6.67 37.62 -21.72
N PRO A 44 -6.48 37.79 -23.05
CA PRO A 44 -5.25 37.36 -23.73
C PRO A 44 -3.96 37.88 -23.08
N ALA A 45 -3.99 39.12 -22.56
CA ALA A 45 -2.85 39.69 -21.85
C ALA A 45 -2.54 38.96 -20.53
N VAL A 46 -3.57 38.50 -19.81
CA VAL A 46 -3.40 37.67 -18.60
C VAL A 46 -2.88 36.28 -18.98
N ALA A 47 -3.39 35.68 -20.05
CA ALA A 47 -2.92 34.38 -20.54
C ALA A 47 -1.45 34.42 -20.99
N ALA A 48 -0.97 35.54 -21.54
CA ALA A 48 0.43 35.72 -21.90
C ALA A 48 1.36 35.73 -20.67
N VAL A 49 0.88 36.27 -19.54
CA VAL A 49 1.64 36.35 -18.29
C VAL A 49 1.52 35.09 -17.44
N LEU A 50 0.40 34.37 -17.55
CA LEU A 50 0.12 33.09 -16.87
C LEU A 50 -0.11 31.96 -17.90
N PRO A 51 0.94 31.58 -18.66
CA PRO A 51 0.78 30.70 -19.82
C PRO A 51 0.43 29.27 -19.44
N VAL A 52 0.90 28.77 -18.29
CA VAL A 52 0.61 27.39 -17.84
C VAL A 52 -0.84 27.26 -17.35
N PRO A 53 -1.34 28.08 -16.41
CA PRO A 53 -2.74 27.99 -15.97
C PRO A 53 -3.75 28.23 -17.10
N ALA A 54 -3.45 29.15 -18.03
CA ALA A 54 -4.30 29.39 -19.19
C ALA A 54 -4.36 28.18 -20.13
N ALA A 55 -3.22 27.55 -20.43
CA ALA A 55 -3.18 26.35 -21.25
C ALA A 55 -3.85 25.14 -20.57
N VAL A 56 -3.71 24.99 -19.24
CA VAL A 56 -4.44 23.99 -18.45
C VAL A 56 -5.94 24.20 -18.63
N ALA A 57 -6.45 25.42 -18.40
CA ALA A 57 -7.87 25.73 -18.52
C ALA A 57 -8.42 25.48 -19.93
N VAL A 58 -7.70 25.91 -20.97
CA VAL A 58 -8.06 25.64 -22.38
C VAL A 58 -8.05 24.14 -22.67
N GLY A 59 -7.05 23.40 -22.20
CA GLY A 59 -6.99 21.94 -22.34
C GLY A 59 -8.17 21.23 -21.70
N LEU A 60 -8.52 21.59 -20.46
CA LEU A 60 -9.69 21.05 -19.75
C LEU A 60 -11.00 21.37 -20.48
N ALA A 61 -11.16 22.61 -20.97
CA ALA A 61 -12.33 23.04 -21.72
C ALA A 61 -12.48 22.28 -23.06
N ARG A 62 -11.37 22.05 -23.78
CA ARG A 62 -11.34 21.23 -25.00
C ARG A 62 -11.74 19.79 -24.72
N ALA A 63 -11.18 19.17 -23.68
CA ALA A 63 -11.50 17.80 -23.29
C ALA A 63 -12.98 17.66 -22.92
N TYR A 64 -13.54 18.64 -22.21
CA TYR A 64 -14.95 18.67 -21.87
C TYR A 64 -15.84 18.75 -23.13
N ARG A 65 -15.55 19.68 -24.05
CA ARG A 65 -16.29 19.81 -25.32
C ARG A 65 -16.29 18.50 -26.12
N LEU A 66 -15.16 17.79 -26.13
CA LEU A 66 -15.04 16.50 -26.81
C LEU A 66 -15.84 15.37 -26.15
N ARG A 67 -16.03 15.40 -24.82
CA ARG A 67 -16.81 14.38 -24.09
C ARG A 67 -18.31 14.61 -24.13
N GLU A 68 -18.74 15.84 -23.87
CA GLU A 68 -20.15 16.15 -23.60
C GLU A 68 -20.86 16.78 -24.81
N GLY A 69 -20.12 17.19 -25.84
CA GLY A 69 -20.64 17.98 -26.95
C GLY A 69 -21.13 19.37 -26.51
N ASP A 70 -22.07 19.95 -27.25
CA ASP A 70 -22.61 21.31 -27.01
C ASP A 70 -23.71 21.35 -25.91
N ARG A 71 -23.62 20.50 -24.89
CA ARG A 71 -24.63 20.38 -23.81
C ARG A 71 -24.44 21.41 -22.68
N ARG A 72 -25.10 21.21 -21.53
CA ARG A 72 -25.40 22.12 -20.39
C ARG A 72 -24.31 23.11 -19.90
N HIS A 73 -23.05 22.98 -20.30
CA HIS A 73 -21.96 23.90 -19.95
C HIS A 73 -21.27 24.57 -21.15
N ALA A 74 -21.85 24.43 -22.35
CA ALA A 74 -21.35 24.98 -23.61
C ALA A 74 -21.05 26.48 -23.52
N MET A 75 -21.85 27.27 -22.80
CA MET A 75 -21.62 28.71 -22.71
C MET A 75 -20.25 29.07 -22.08
N TRP A 76 -19.87 28.41 -20.98
CA TRP A 76 -18.59 28.69 -20.31
C TRP A 76 -17.41 28.21 -21.15
N VAL A 77 -17.54 27.02 -21.73
CA VAL A 77 -16.51 26.40 -22.56
C VAL A 77 -16.32 27.18 -23.86
N SER A 78 -17.40 27.52 -24.57
CA SER A 78 -17.34 28.31 -25.81
C SER A 78 -16.77 29.70 -25.55
N ARG A 79 -17.22 30.41 -24.50
CA ARG A 79 -16.68 31.73 -24.14
C ARG A 79 -15.18 31.68 -23.86
N LEU A 80 -14.71 30.67 -23.12
CA LEU A 80 -13.30 30.51 -22.83
C LEU A 80 -12.51 30.22 -24.11
N LEU A 81 -13.00 29.30 -24.95
CA LEU A 81 -12.30 28.91 -26.17
C LEU A 81 -12.29 30.05 -27.20
N GLU A 82 -13.41 30.72 -27.45
CA GLU A 82 -13.46 31.90 -28.34
C GLU A 82 -12.47 33.00 -27.91
N ARG A 83 -12.28 33.18 -26.60
CA ARG A 83 -11.43 34.25 -26.06
C ARG A 83 -9.95 33.87 -26.00
N LEU A 84 -9.63 32.67 -25.51
CA LEU A 84 -8.26 32.30 -25.12
C LEU A 84 -7.63 31.23 -26.00
N ASP A 85 -8.41 30.48 -26.80
CA ASP A 85 -7.90 29.30 -27.49
C ASP A 85 -6.74 29.64 -28.43
N SER A 86 -6.80 30.75 -29.19
CA SER A 86 -5.73 31.19 -30.08
C SER A 86 -4.55 31.88 -29.37
N HIS A 87 -4.66 32.16 -28.07
CA HIS A 87 -3.72 32.96 -27.30
C HIS A 87 -2.87 32.14 -26.30
N VAL A 88 -3.09 30.82 -26.22
CA VAL A 88 -2.31 29.91 -25.35
C VAL A 88 -1.34 29.05 -26.14
N ASP A 89 -0.35 28.47 -25.44
CA ASP A 89 0.52 27.45 -26.01
C ASP A 89 -0.29 26.21 -26.42
N GLN A 90 -0.47 26.05 -27.73
CA GLN A 90 -1.29 24.99 -28.32
C GLN A 90 -0.82 23.59 -27.98
N ARG A 91 0.50 23.40 -27.84
CA ARG A 91 1.08 22.09 -27.51
C ARG A 91 0.80 21.75 -26.05
N LEU A 92 0.93 22.74 -25.17
CA LEU A 92 0.60 22.59 -23.76
C LEU A 92 -0.89 22.34 -23.54
N ALA A 93 -1.76 23.13 -24.18
CA ALA A 93 -3.21 22.93 -24.13
C ALA A 93 -3.63 21.57 -24.71
N GLY A 94 -2.97 21.11 -25.77
CA GLY A 94 -3.17 19.77 -26.32
C GLY A 94 -2.78 18.64 -25.35
N LEU A 95 -1.64 18.77 -24.66
CA LEU A 95 -1.24 17.82 -23.61
C LEU A 95 -2.30 17.75 -22.50
N TRP A 96 -2.74 18.91 -22.01
CA TRP A 96 -3.76 18.99 -20.96
C TRP A 96 -5.13 18.46 -21.39
N CYS A 97 -5.50 18.64 -22.65
CA CYS A 97 -6.69 18.02 -23.22
C CYS A 97 -6.60 16.48 -23.16
N ASP A 98 -5.47 15.89 -23.59
CA ASP A 98 -5.32 14.42 -23.58
C ASP A 98 -5.25 13.85 -22.16
N LEU A 99 -4.58 14.56 -21.23
CA LEU A 99 -4.54 14.19 -19.81
C LEU A 99 -5.94 14.21 -19.18
N ALA A 100 -6.72 15.25 -19.46
CA ALA A 100 -8.08 15.37 -18.94
C ALA A 100 -9.00 14.30 -19.52
N LEU A 101 -8.86 13.98 -20.82
CA LEU A 101 -9.55 12.88 -21.47
C LEU A 101 -9.13 11.51 -20.91
N LEU A 102 -7.85 11.31 -20.59
CA LEU A 102 -7.37 10.08 -19.96
C LEU A 102 -7.92 9.92 -18.54
N ALA A 103 -7.94 10.98 -17.75
CA ALA A 103 -8.35 10.97 -16.34
C ALA A 103 -9.81 10.54 -16.08
N GLY A 104 -10.66 10.56 -17.10
CA GLY A 104 -12.07 10.14 -16.98
C GLY A 104 -12.47 9.07 -17.99
N GLU A 105 -11.51 8.48 -18.70
CA GLU A 105 -11.77 7.34 -19.58
C GLU A 105 -11.84 6.05 -18.78
N ARG A 106 -12.89 5.26 -18.99
CA ARG A 106 -13.10 3.98 -18.32
C ARG A 106 -12.90 2.79 -19.25
N ASP A 107 -13.03 2.98 -20.56
CA ASP A 107 -12.76 1.95 -21.55
C ASP A 107 -11.25 1.71 -21.70
N SER A 108 -10.83 0.45 -21.59
CA SER A 108 -9.41 0.08 -21.55
C SER A 108 -8.67 0.33 -22.86
N VAL A 109 -9.36 0.17 -24.00
CA VAL A 109 -8.80 0.37 -25.34
C VAL A 109 -8.64 1.87 -25.63
N ALA A 110 -9.68 2.65 -25.36
CA ALA A 110 -9.64 4.11 -25.48
C ALA A 110 -8.59 4.72 -24.53
N ALA A 111 -8.50 4.21 -23.30
CA ALA A 111 -7.48 4.62 -22.33
C ALA A 111 -6.06 4.32 -22.84
N ALA A 112 -5.82 3.14 -23.43
CA ALA A 112 -4.54 2.80 -24.03
C ALA A 112 -4.16 3.77 -25.17
N GLY A 113 -5.12 4.11 -26.04
CA GLY A 113 -4.93 5.11 -27.09
C GLY A 113 -4.61 6.51 -26.56
N LEU A 114 -5.29 6.93 -25.49
CA LEU A 114 -5.05 8.19 -24.79
C LEU A 114 -3.67 8.24 -24.12
N ARG A 115 -3.26 7.16 -23.44
CA ARG A 115 -1.90 7.05 -22.85
C ARG A 115 -0.82 7.25 -23.90
N ARG A 116 -0.94 6.58 -25.06
CA ARG A 116 0.00 6.75 -26.18
C ARG A 116 0.05 8.19 -26.70
N ARG A 117 -1.09 8.90 -26.72
CA ARG A 117 -1.14 10.32 -27.11
C ARG A 117 -0.43 11.21 -26.09
N VAL A 118 -0.69 11.00 -24.80
CA VAL A 118 -0.02 11.70 -23.69
C VAL A 118 1.49 11.49 -23.77
N GLU A 119 1.95 10.25 -23.90
CA GLU A 119 3.38 9.90 -24.07
C GLU A 119 4.02 10.64 -25.24
N LYS A 120 3.36 10.66 -26.41
CA LYS A 120 3.86 11.36 -27.60
C LYS A 120 3.96 12.87 -27.40
N ARG A 121 3.09 13.46 -26.58
CA ARG A 121 3.04 14.91 -26.30
C ARG A 121 3.86 15.32 -25.07
N ALA A 122 4.26 14.39 -24.21
CA ALA A 122 5.03 14.60 -22.99
C ALA A 122 6.49 14.97 -23.27
N ARG A 123 6.73 16.14 -23.88
CA ARG A 123 8.08 16.67 -24.10
C ARG A 123 8.68 17.17 -22.78
N PRO A 124 9.98 16.93 -22.48
CA PRO A 124 10.56 17.21 -21.17
C PRO A 124 10.34 18.66 -20.69
N GLY A 125 10.52 19.65 -21.56
CA GLY A 125 10.31 21.06 -21.21
C GLY A 125 8.85 21.40 -20.87
N MET A 126 7.89 20.87 -21.62
CA MET A 126 6.46 21.10 -21.36
C MET A 126 6.00 20.37 -20.09
N TRP A 127 6.50 19.15 -19.89
CA TRP A 127 6.22 18.35 -18.71
C TRP A 127 6.75 19.03 -17.44
N ALA A 128 8.00 19.51 -17.47
CA ALA A 128 8.64 20.26 -16.39
C ALA A 128 7.89 21.56 -16.01
N ARG A 129 7.34 22.28 -17.00
CA ARG A 129 6.51 23.47 -16.76
C ARG A 129 5.13 23.12 -16.17
N SER A 130 4.58 21.96 -16.51
CA SER A 130 3.26 21.53 -16.06
C SER A 130 3.28 20.80 -14.73
N LEU A 131 4.46 20.52 -14.17
CA LEU A 131 4.60 19.51 -13.12
C LEU A 131 3.77 19.81 -11.88
N GLU A 132 3.72 21.06 -11.41
CA GLU A 132 2.94 21.43 -10.22
C GLU A 132 1.44 21.16 -10.43
N TRP A 133 0.93 21.47 -11.61
CA TRP A 133 -0.44 21.18 -12.02
C TRP A 133 -0.69 19.67 -12.22
N LEU A 134 0.27 18.94 -12.80
CA LEU A 134 0.20 17.47 -12.95
C LEU A 134 0.11 16.79 -11.58
N LEU A 135 0.86 17.29 -10.61
CA LEU A 135 0.83 16.79 -9.24
C LEU A 135 -0.47 17.10 -8.52
N LEU A 136 -1.27 18.07 -8.98
CA LEU A 136 -2.63 18.29 -8.50
C LEU A 136 -3.65 17.36 -9.15
N LEU A 137 -3.47 17.01 -10.44
CA LEU A 137 -4.36 16.08 -11.15
C LEU A 137 -4.51 14.75 -10.41
N GLY A 138 -3.39 14.16 -9.95
CA GLY A 138 -3.40 13.05 -9.00
C GLY A 138 -3.97 11.72 -9.49
N THR A 139 -4.66 11.04 -8.56
CA THR A 139 -5.23 9.67 -8.63
C THR A 139 -5.95 9.27 -9.93
N PRO A 140 -6.71 10.15 -10.62
CA PRO A 140 -7.42 9.82 -11.86
C PRO A 140 -6.50 9.37 -13.00
N LEU A 141 -5.23 9.77 -13.01
CA LEU A 141 -4.27 9.36 -14.04
C LEU A 141 -3.61 8.01 -13.79
N GLN A 142 -4.03 7.26 -12.76
CA GLN A 142 -3.58 5.88 -12.53
C GLN A 142 -2.05 5.76 -12.43
N SER A 143 -1.39 6.78 -11.87
CA SER A 143 0.08 6.91 -11.74
C SER A 143 0.86 7.02 -13.05
N VAL A 144 0.20 7.23 -14.19
CA VAL A 144 0.86 7.52 -15.48
C VAL A 144 1.69 8.80 -15.40
N ASP A 145 1.17 9.80 -14.70
CA ASP A 145 1.86 11.05 -14.40
C ASP A 145 3.16 10.82 -13.61
N MET A 146 3.13 9.98 -12.59
CA MET A 146 4.30 9.67 -11.76
C MET A 146 5.33 8.84 -12.54
N ALA A 147 4.90 7.78 -13.25
CA ALA A 147 5.78 6.94 -14.05
C ALA A 147 6.48 7.72 -15.17
N LEU A 148 5.73 8.55 -15.92
CA LEU A 148 6.31 9.40 -16.95
C LEU A 148 7.25 10.46 -16.37
N THR A 149 6.94 11.02 -15.21
CA THR A 149 7.83 11.99 -14.55
C THR A 149 9.16 11.36 -14.19
N VAL A 150 9.17 10.14 -13.64
CA VAL A 150 10.41 9.41 -13.31
C VAL A 150 11.19 9.04 -14.57
N ALA A 151 10.52 8.49 -15.59
CA ALA A 151 11.15 8.13 -16.87
C ALA A 151 11.79 9.35 -17.56
N LEU A 152 11.13 10.52 -17.53
CA LEU A 152 11.67 11.73 -18.12
C LEU A 152 12.77 12.35 -17.26
N ALA A 153 12.66 12.34 -15.93
CA ALA A 153 13.68 12.89 -15.03
C ALA A 153 14.99 12.11 -15.04
N ASP A 154 14.91 10.80 -15.33
CA ASP A 154 16.07 9.94 -15.53
C ASP A 154 16.97 10.47 -16.66
N LYS A 155 16.38 10.82 -17.80
CA LYS A 155 17.11 11.25 -19.01
C LYS A 155 17.24 12.77 -19.18
N HIS A 156 16.44 13.56 -18.46
CA HIS A 156 16.35 15.00 -18.69
C HIS A 156 16.44 15.82 -17.40
N ALA A 157 17.55 16.56 -17.26
CA ALA A 157 17.83 17.42 -16.11
C ALA A 157 16.81 18.54 -15.89
N SER A 158 16.07 18.96 -16.92
CA SER A 158 14.98 19.94 -16.78
C SER A 158 13.82 19.42 -15.93
N VAL A 159 13.45 18.14 -16.11
CA VAL A 159 12.37 17.51 -15.33
C VAL A 159 12.86 17.22 -13.91
N ARG A 160 14.11 16.77 -13.75
CA ARG A 160 14.73 16.58 -12.43
C ARG A 160 14.76 17.87 -11.59
N ARG A 161 15.15 19.00 -12.21
CA ARG A 161 15.11 20.32 -11.56
C ARG A 161 13.69 20.75 -11.22
N ALA A 162 12.72 20.48 -12.10
CA ALA A 162 11.32 20.77 -11.80
C ALA A 162 10.81 19.97 -10.59
N VAL A 163 11.13 18.67 -10.49
CA VAL A 163 10.79 17.84 -9.32
C VAL A 163 11.36 18.43 -8.03
N SER A 164 12.65 18.79 -8.02
CA SER A 164 13.31 19.42 -6.86
C SER A 164 12.78 20.83 -6.52
N ARG A 165 12.21 21.55 -7.50
CA ARG A 165 11.49 22.81 -7.24
C ARG A 165 10.14 22.53 -6.59
N CYS A 166 9.38 21.56 -7.14
CA CYS A 166 8.05 21.22 -6.65
C CYS A 166 8.07 20.67 -5.21
N SER A 167 9.15 19.99 -4.79
CA SER A 167 9.31 19.52 -3.41
C SER A 167 9.48 20.65 -2.38
N ARG A 168 9.65 21.89 -2.85
CA ARG A 168 9.68 23.12 -2.07
C ARG A 168 8.45 24.00 -2.32
N SER A 169 7.42 23.47 -2.99
CA SER A 169 6.18 24.21 -3.25
C SER A 169 5.47 24.61 -1.94
N PRO A 170 4.86 25.80 -1.86
CA PRO A 170 4.03 26.19 -0.73
C PRO A 170 2.71 25.41 -0.66
N VAL A 171 2.34 24.70 -1.73
CA VAL A 171 1.11 23.89 -1.79
C VAL A 171 1.43 22.48 -1.29
N LEU A 172 0.96 22.14 -0.09
CA LEU A 172 1.32 20.90 0.62
C LEU A 172 1.10 19.62 -0.22
N SER A 173 0.01 19.53 -0.98
CA SER A 173 -0.28 18.36 -1.82
C SER A 173 0.74 18.18 -2.96
N VAL A 174 1.19 19.27 -3.56
CA VAL A 174 2.25 19.30 -4.57
C VAL A 174 3.58 18.95 -3.92
N GLN A 175 3.87 19.56 -2.77
CA GLN A 175 5.10 19.35 -2.01
C GLN A 175 5.31 17.87 -1.65
N LEU A 176 4.31 17.23 -1.04
CA LEU A 176 4.39 15.83 -0.61
C LEU A 176 4.57 14.87 -1.80
N ARG A 177 3.81 15.06 -2.88
CA ARG A 177 3.93 14.22 -4.08
C ARG A 177 5.26 14.42 -4.79
N ALA A 178 5.74 15.66 -4.86
CA ALA A 178 7.05 15.97 -5.43
C ALA A 178 8.20 15.41 -4.58
N ALA A 179 8.08 15.40 -3.25
CA ALA A 179 9.06 14.77 -2.38
C ALA A 179 9.15 13.25 -2.62
N GLY A 180 8.01 12.57 -2.79
CA GLY A 180 7.97 11.16 -3.19
C GLY A 180 8.62 10.91 -4.56
N LEU A 181 8.34 11.77 -5.55
CA LEU A 181 9.00 11.69 -6.85
C LEU A 181 10.50 11.99 -6.79
N GLN A 182 10.93 12.92 -5.94
CA GLN A 182 12.33 13.24 -5.76
C GLN A 182 13.09 12.02 -5.24
N ALA A 183 12.55 11.34 -4.22
CA ALA A 183 13.12 10.10 -3.70
C ALA A 183 13.22 9.00 -4.79
N ALA A 184 12.21 8.88 -5.66
CA ALA A 184 12.23 7.93 -6.77
C ALA A 184 13.28 8.30 -7.85
N VAL A 185 13.42 9.59 -8.16
CA VAL A 185 14.37 10.07 -9.18
C VAL A 185 15.82 10.00 -8.70
N GLU A 186 16.08 10.23 -7.42
CA GLU A 186 17.42 10.20 -6.81
C GLU A 186 17.89 8.78 -6.46
N SER A 187 17.00 7.78 -6.52
CA SER A 187 17.35 6.38 -6.31
C SER A 187 18.36 5.87 -7.34
N THR A 188 19.32 5.08 -6.86
CA THR A 188 20.36 4.42 -7.67
C THR A 188 19.89 3.13 -8.34
N ARG A 189 18.64 2.71 -8.10
CA ARG A 189 18.06 1.48 -8.68
C ARG A 189 17.80 1.64 -10.19
N PRO A 190 17.82 0.54 -10.98
CA PRO A 190 17.48 0.57 -12.40
C PRO A 190 16.14 1.27 -12.66
N LEU A 191 16.02 1.98 -13.79
CA LEU A 191 14.80 2.73 -14.11
C LEU A 191 13.57 1.81 -14.18
N GLU A 192 13.75 0.62 -14.76
CA GLU A 192 12.72 -0.40 -14.94
C GLU A 192 12.12 -0.82 -13.59
N GLU A 193 12.95 -1.04 -12.58
CA GLU A 193 12.50 -1.40 -11.23
C GLU A 193 11.73 -0.25 -10.56
N ARG A 194 12.21 0.99 -10.71
CA ARG A 194 11.55 2.17 -10.17
C ARG A 194 10.17 2.41 -10.81
N LEU A 195 10.07 2.23 -12.13
CA LEU A 195 8.81 2.34 -12.85
C LEU A 195 7.84 1.23 -12.45
N LEU A 196 8.33 0.00 -12.29
CA LEU A 196 7.52 -1.13 -11.84
C LEU A 196 6.99 -0.90 -10.43
N ASP A 197 7.77 -0.32 -9.52
CA ASP A 197 7.34 0.03 -8.16
C ASP A 197 6.19 1.05 -8.16
N ILE A 198 6.30 2.12 -8.97
CA ILE A 198 5.27 3.16 -9.07
C ILE A 198 3.96 2.60 -9.64
N VAL A 199 4.05 1.78 -10.68
CA VAL A 199 2.87 1.17 -11.32
C VAL A 199 2.24 0.15 -10.39
N SER A 200 3.04 -0.69 -9.72
CA SER A 200 2.53 -1.72 -8.79
C SER A 200 1.81 -1.08 -7.60
N ALA A 201 2.43 -0.09 -6.94
CA ALA A 201 1.80 0.62 -5.82
C ALA A 201 0.48 1.30 -6.22
N SER A 202 0.40 1.80 -7.46
CA SER A 202 -0.83 2.36 -8.01
C SER A 202 -1.94 1.33 -8.18
N VAL A 203 -1.61 0.15 -8.70
CA VAL A 203 -2.56 -0.95 -8.89
C VAL A 203 -3.01 -1.49 -7.54
N ASP A 204 -2.08 -1.67 -6.59
CA ASP A 204 -2.36 -2.18 -5.25
C ASP A 204 -3.25 -1.25 -4.42
N ALA A 205 -3.21 0.07 -4.66
CA ALA A 205 -4.10 1.04 -4.03
C ALA A 205 -5.53 1.03 -4.61
N ARG A 206 -5.74 0.47 -5.81
CA ARG A 206 -7.01 0.51 -6.57
C ARG A 206 -7.88 -0.74 -6.38
N ARG A 207 -7.92 -1.27 -5.15
CA ARG A 207 -8.44 -2.57 -4.66
C ARG A 207 -9.83 -3.07 -5.09
N ASN A 208 -10.53 -2.41 -6.01
CA ASN A 208 -11.84 -2.86 -6.52
C ASN A 208 -11.78 -3.64 -7.84
N ASP A 209 -10.73 -3.47 -8.67
CA ASP A 209 -10.68 -4.06 -10.02
C ASP A 209 -9.52 -5.07 -10.17
N PHE A 210 -9.88 -6.32 -10.46
CA PHE A 210 -9.14 -7.59 -10.55
C PHE A 210 -7.78 -7.60 -11.32
N PRO A 211 -6.84 -8.55 -11.04
CA PRO A 211 -6.84 -9.57 -9.98
C PRO A 211 -6.39 -9.01 -8.63
N ARG A 212 -6.79 -9.70 -7.55
CA ARG A 212 -6.56 -9.32 -6.15
C ARG A 212 -5.49 -10.19 -5.50
N PRO A 213 -4.20 -10.06 -5.85
CA PRO A 213 -3.18 -10.48 -4.89
C PRO A 213 -3.45 -9.66 -3.62
N LEU A 214 -3.53 -10.27 -2.44
CA LEU A 214 -3.84 -9.63 -1.14
C LEU A 214 -5.32 -9.51 -0.69
N ALA A 215 -6.31 -10.06 -1.40
CA ALA A 215 -7.68 -10.13 -0.83
C ALA A 215 -7.86 -11.35 0.07
N ALA A 216 -8.57 -11.17 1.21
CA ALA A 216 -9.02 -12.24 2.08
C ALA A 216 -9.96 -13.22 1.33
N PRO A 217 -10.01 -14.51 1.71
CA PRO A 217 -11.07 -15.43 1.30
C PRO A 217 -12.46 -14.83 1.58
N SER A 218 -13.43 -15.04 0.69
CA SER A 218 -14.79 -14.48 0.80
C SER A 218 -15.60 -15.00 1.99
N SER A 219 -15.17 -16.11 2.59
CA SER A 219 -15.76 -16.75 3.77
C SER A 219 -14.77 -17.80 4.30
N THR A 220 -14.67 -17.96 5.62
CA THR A 220 -13.93 -19.05 6.28
C THR A 220 -14.90 -20.16 6.73
N TRP A 221 -14.41 -21.30 7.24
CA TRP A 221 -15.27 -22.36 7.80
C TRP A 221 -16.06 -21.90 9.05
N LEU A 222 -15.70 -20.76 9.66
CA LEU A 222 -16.49 -20.17 10.74
C LEU A 222 -17.88 -19.75 10.24
N ALA A 223 -18.02 -19.45 8.94
CA ALA A 223 -19.25 -19.11 8.23
C ALA A 223 -20.11 -17.99 8.85
N ASP A 224 -19.59 -17.26 9.84
CA ASP A 224 -20.21 -16.12 10.50
C ASP A 224 -19.42 -14.85 10.17
N HIS A 225 -19.96 -14.03 9.27
CA HIS A 225 -19.33 -12.78 8.83
C HIS A 225 -19.18 -11.74 9.96
N GLY A 226 -20.07 -11.76 10.96
CA GLY A 226 -20.00 -10.88 12.13
C GLY A 226 -18.80 -11.25 13.00
N LEU A 227 -18.67 -12.53 13.32
CA LEU A 227 -17.53 -13.06 14.08
C LEU A 227 -16.22 -12.85 13.32
N GLU A 228 -16.15 -13.21 12.04
CA GLU A 228 -14.96 -12.98 11.21
C GLU A 228 -14.57 -11.51 11.17
N GLY A 229 -15.54 -10.60 11.08
CA GLY A 229 -15.32 -9.15 11.15
C GLY A 229 -14.74 -8.71 12.49
N LEU A 230 -15.25 -9.25 13.60
CA LEU A 230 -14.76 -8.96 14.96
C LEU A 230 -13.33 -9.47 15.16
N VAL A 231 -13.01 -10.68 14.67
CA VAL A 231 -11.66 -11.27 14.76
C VAL A 231 -10.67 -10.46 13.90
N ARG A 232 -11.01 -10.16 12.64
CA ARG A 232 -10.18 -9.28 11.78
C ARG A 232 -9.97 -7.92 12.43
N GLY A 233 -11.02 -7.34 13.02
CA GLY A 233 -10.95 -6.07 13.76
C GLY A 233 -10.04 -6.13 14.98
N ALA A 234 -10.10 -7.20 15.77
CA ALA A 234 -9.23 -7.43 16.93
C ALA A 234 -7.76 -7.56 16.51
N THR A 235 -7.46 -8.35 15.48
CA THR A 235 -6.10 -8.45 14.93
C THR A 235 -5.62 -7.10 14.41
N ARG A 236 -6.45 -6.36 13.68
CA ARG A 236 -6.08 -5.02 13.16
C ARG A 236 -5.76 -4.04 14.28
N ARG A 237 -6.57 -3.99 15.36
CA ARG A 237 -6.31 -3.11 16.51
C ARG A 237 -5.00 -3.48 17.22
N ALA A 238 -4.78 -4.77 17.48
CA ALA A 238 -3.53 -5.23 18.09
C ALA A 238 -2.30 -4.84 17.27
N VAL A 239 -2.37 -4.98 15.93
CA VAL A 239 -1.27 -4.61 15.03
C VAL A 239 -1.11 -3.09 14.93
N ALA A 240 -2.19 -2.32 14.90
CA ALA A 240 -2.15 -0.86 14.87
C ALA A 240 -1.54 -0.28 16.16
N ASP A 241 -1.92 -0.80 17.32
CA ASP A 241 -1.36 -0.42 18.61
C ASP A 241 0.13 -0.77 18.70
N PHE A 242 0.50 -1.96 18.21
CA PHE A 242 1.91 -2.36 18.10
C PHE A 242 2.69 -1.42 17.17
N ALA A 243 2.14 -1.11 16.00
CA ALA A 243 2.77 -0.19 15.05
C ALA A 243 2.93 1.22 15.61
N GLY A 244 1.93 1.72 16.33
CA GLY A 244 1.99 3.01 17.03
C GLY A 244 3.04 3.07 18.15
N SER A 245 3.53 1.93 18.62
CA SER A 245 4.59 1.84 19.64
C SER A 245 6.00 1.73 19.05
N MET A 246 6.15 1.73 17.72
CA MET A 246 7.44 1.46 17.07
C MET A 246 8.47 2.56 17.22
N ASP A 247 8.05 3.81 17.43
CA ASP A 247 8.98 4.91 17.68
C ASP A 247 9.79 4.67 18.96
N ASP A 248 9.15 4.07 19.98
CA ASP A 248 9.79 3.72 21.26
C ASP A 248 10.46 2.34 21.22
N LEU A 249 9.84 1.37 20.54
CA LEU A 249 10.25 -0.04 20.58
C LEU A 249 11.15 -0.45 19.43
N GLY A 250 11.34 0.36 18.39
CA GLY A 250 12.02 -0.04 17.16
C GLY A 250 13.45 -0.57 17.37
N LEU A 251 14.16 -0.03 18.36
CA LEU A 251 15.51 -0.48 18.71
C LEU A 251 15.54 -1.76 19.55
N ALA A 252 14.41 -2.20 20.10
CA ALA A 252 14.33 -3.39 20.94
C ALA A 252 14.65 -4.67 20.15
N GLU A 253 15.06 -5.71 20.89
CA GLU A 253 15.34 -7.03 20.30
C GLU A 253 14.10 -7.69 19.71
N GLU A 254 14.29 -8.56 18.71
CA GLU A 254 13.19 -9.30 18.03
C GLU A 254 12.28 -10.01 19.03
N GLU A 255 12.87 -10.55 20.11
CA GLU A 255 12.15 -11.18 21.21
C GLU A 255 11.15 -10.22 21.88
N HIS A 256 11.59 -9.01 22.21
CA HIS A 256 10.75 -8.06 22.93
C HIS A 256 9.60 -7.58 22.05
N LEU A 257 9.90 -7.29 20.77
CA LEU A 257 8.88 -6.96 19.77
C LEU A 257 7.84 -8.07 19.62
N THR A 258 8.30 -9.33 19.57
CA THR A 258 7.42 -10.51 19.48
C THR A 258 6.52 -10.62 20.69
N ALA A 259 7.07 -10.50 21.91
CA ALA A 259 6.30 -10.56 23.14
C ALA A 259 5.23 -9.45 23.20
N THR A 260 5.58 -8.22 22.82
CA THR A 260 4.65 -7.09 22.80
C THR A 260 3.51 -7.31 21.81
N LEU A 261 3.81 -7.78 20.60
CA LEU A 261 2.78 -8.09 19.60
C LEU A 261 1.83 -9.20 20.08
N LEU A 262 2.38 -10.28 20.66
CA LEU A 262 1.58 -11.38 21.20
C LEU A 262 0.72 -10.94 22.39
N ALA A 263 1.24 -10.08 23.26
CA ALA A 263 0.47 -9.50 24.37
C ALA A 263 -0.70 -8.65 23.86
N GLY A 264 -0.47 -7.82 22.82
CA GLY A 264 -1.53 -7.06 22.16
C GLY A 264 -2.62 -7.95 21.57
N LEU A 265 -2.23 -9.01 20.86
CA LEU A 265 -3.17 -10.02 20.33
C LEU A 265 -3.97 -10.69 21.45
N VAL A 266 -3.33 -11.17 22.52
CA VAL A 266 -4.04 -11.78 23.65
C VAL A 266 -5.02 -10.80 24.29
N ARG A 267 -4.63 -9.53 24.47
CA ARG A 267 -5.50 -8.50 25.05
C ARG A 267 -6.77 -8.29 24.23
N GLU A 268 -6.62 -8.07 22.92
CA GLU A 268 -7.77 -7.84 22.02
C GLU A 268 -8.69 -9.06 21.92
N PHE A 269 -8.12 -10.27 21.89
CA PHE A 269 -8.90 -11.50 21.80
C PHE A 269 -9.54 -11.90 23.13
N THR A 270 -8.94 -11.54 24.26
CA THR A 270 -9.57 -11.72 25.60
C THR A 270 -10.82 -10.83 25.75
N ALA A 271 -10.83 -9.67 25.10
CA ALA A 271 -11.99 -8.79 25.06
C ALA A 271 -13.05 -9.24 24.03
N LEU A 272 -12.73 -10.16 23.12
CA LEU A 272 -13.61 -10.56 22.02
C LEU A 272 -14.96 -11.15 22.47
N PRO A 273 -15.07 -12.00 23.52
CA PRO A 273 -16.35 -12.50 24.01
C PRO A 273 -17.32 -11.40 24.48
N ALA A 274 -16.80 -10.31 25.06
CA ALA A 274 -17.64 -9.18 25.44
C ALA A 274 -18.17 -8.44 24.20
N HIS A 275 -17.34 -8.30 23.16
CA HIS A 275 -17.74 -7.68 21.90
C HIS A 275 -18.73 -8.53 21.10
N THR A 276 -18.56 -9.85 21.06
CA THR A 276 -19.52 -10.75 20.39
C THR A 276 -20.88 -10.72 21.08
N HIS A 277 -20.90 -10.71 22.43
CA HIS A 277 -22.13 -10.57 23.20
C HIS A 277 -22.83 -9.21 22.96
N LEU A 278 -22.08 -8.11 22.94
CA LEU A 278 -22.63 -6.78 22.65
C LEU A 278 -23.14 -6.65 21.21
N ALA A 279 -22.51 -7.33 20.26
CA ALA A 279 -22.89 -7.33 18.86
C ALA A 279 -24.03 -8.31 18.54
N GLY A 280 -24.51 -9.09 19.52
CA GLY A 280 -25.55 -10.11 19.31
C GLY A 280 -25.12 -11.25 18.37
N VAL A 281 -23.81 -11.50 18.26
CA VAL A 281 -23.24 -12.54 17.40
C VAL A 281 -23.19 -13.84 18.19
N ALA A 282 -23.99 -14.82 17.80
CA ALA A 282 -23.99 -16.18 18.35
C ALA A 282 -23.10 -17.08 17.48
N GLY A 283 -22.10 -17.74 18.06
CA GLY A 283 -21.15 -18.52 17.27
C GLY A 283 -19.96 -19.04 18.07
N PRO A 284 -18.94 -19.59 17.39
CA PRO A 284 -17.77 -20.16 18.06
C PRO A 284 -17.01 -19.12 18.90
N HIS A 285 -16.56 -19.54 20.07
CA HIS A 285 -15.70 -18.74 20.93
C HIS A 285 -14.25 -18.90 20.53
N LEU A 286 -13.56 -17.78 20.32
CA LEU A 286 -12.15 -17.73 19.98
C LEU A 286 -11.34 -17.21 21.17
N ARG A 287 -10.37 -17.99 21.65
CA ARG A 287 -9.47 -17.58 22.73
C ARG A 287 -8.03 -17.68 22.26
N VAL A 288 -7.25 -16.63 22.53
CA VAL A 288 -5.83 -16.61 22.21
C VAL A 288 -5.04 -16.49 23.50
N GLY A 289 -4.11 -17.41 23.71
CA GLY A 289 -3.18 -17.39 24.85
C GLY A 289 -1.74 -17.48 24.37
N HIS A 290 -0.81 -16.89 25.12
CA HIS A 290 0.62 -17.11 24.88
C HIS A 290 1.41 -17.39 26.15
N ARG A 291 2.53 -18.10 26.01
CA ARG A 291 3.53 -18.29 27.08
C ARG A 291 4.94 -18.04 26.55
N THR A 292 5.81 -17.55 27.41
CA THR A 292 7.24 -17.38 27.13
C THR A 292 8.02 -18.55 27.72
N VAL A 293 8.87 -19.19 26.92
CA VAL A 293 9.78 -20.26 27.33
C VAL A 293 11.12 -19.64 27.74
N THR A 294 11.72 -20.15 28.82
CA THR A 294 12.99 -19.60 29.33
C THR A 294 14.16 -19.91 28.38
N LYS A 295 15.16 -19.01 28.28
CA LYS A 295 16.37 -19.22 27.43
C LYS A 295 17.11 -20.54 27.69
N LYS A 296 17.01 -21.09 28.91
CA LYS A 296 17.64 -22.38 29.27
C LYS A 296 16.92 -23.59 28.65
N GLU A 297 15.67 -23.42 28.26
CA GLU A 297 14.82 -24.44 27.62
C GLU A 297 14.77 -24.30 26.10
N GLU A 298 15.33 -23.21 25.55
CA GLU A 298 15.38 -22.92 24.11
C GLU A 298 16.32 -23.92 23.41
N ARG A 299 15.74 -24.89 22.71
CA ARG A 299 16.47 -25.78 21.81
C ARG A 299 15.89 -25.60 20.40
N THR A 300 16.75 -25.24 19.46
CA THR A 300 16.41 -24.48 18.24
C THR A 300 15.80 -25.35 17.14
N ASN A 301 14.47 -25.32 16.98
CA ASN A 301 13.76 -25.72 15.74
C ASN A 301 13.74 -24.61 14.68
N GLY A 302 14.40 -23.49 14.98
CA GLY A 302 14.44 -22.34 14.11
C GLY A 302 13.18 -21.47 14.13
N ALA A 303 12.22 -21.71 15.02
CA ALA A 303 11.00 -20.91 15.18
C ALA A 303 11.03 -20.07 16.45
N ASP A 304 10.57 -18.83 16.35
CA ASP A 304 10.33 -17.98 17.52
C ASP A 304 8.97 -18.29 18.15
N ILE A 305 7.96 -18.62 17.33
CA ILE A 305 6.59 -18.86 17.76
C ILE A 305 6.12 -20.23 17.25
N GLY A 306 5.57 -21.05 18.14
CA GLY A 306 4.76 -22.21 17.77
C GLY A 306 3.29 -21.86 17.90
N VAL A 307 2.50 -22.11 16.86
CA VAL A 307 1.06 -21.88 16.87
C VAL A 307 0.34 -23.20 16.97
N VAL A 308 -0.62 -23.30 17.87
CA VAL A 308 -1.51 -24.45 17.98
C VAL A 308 -2.94 -23.96 17.88
N VAL A 309 -3.68 -24.48 16.91
CA VAL A 309 -5.11 -24.25 16.78
C VAL A 309 -5.83 -25.49 17.28
N ASP A 310 -6.69 -25.31 18.27
CA ASP A 310 -7.44 -26.36 18.96
C ASP A 310 -8.93 -26.14 18.72
N ILE A 311 -9.53 -26.99 17.89
CA ILE A 311 -10.92 -26.86 17.45
C ILE A 311 -11.73 -27.94 18.13
N ARG A 312 -12.74 -27.52 18.90
CA ARG A 312 -13.61 -28.41 19.67
C ARG A 312 -15.08 -28.16 19.31
N VAL A 313 -15.69 -29.20 18.76
CA VAL A 313 -17.13 -29.32 18.52
C VAL A 313 -17.66 -30.44 19.42
N PRO A 314 -18.34 -30.10 20.53
CA PRO A 314 -18.79 -31.08 21.50
C PRO A 314 -19.56 -32.23 20.85
N GLY A 315 -19.13 -33.47 21.11
CA GLY A 315 -19.76 -34.69 20.60
C GLY A 315 -19.57 -34.97 19.11
N GLN A 316 -18.84 -34.13 18.36
CA GLN A 316 -18.68 -34.29 16.90
C GLN A 316 -17.22 -34.32 16.45
N LEU A 317 -16.41 -33.33 16.86
CA LEU A 317 -15.08 -33.12 16.31
C LEU A 317 -14.13 -32.53 17.34
N HIS A 318 -12.93 -33.10 17.42
CA HIS A 318 -11.80 -32.48 18.09
C HIS A 318 -10.61 -32.56 17.13
N LEU A 319 -10.17 -31.41 16.62
CA LEU A 319 -9.06 -31.29 15.68
C LEU A 319 -8.02 -30.35 16.26
N ARG A 320 -6.75 -30.74 16.17
CA ARG A 320 -5.61 -29.89 16.54
C ARG A 320 -4.66 -29.77 15.36
N THR A 321 -4.27 -28.56 15.02
CA THR A 321 -3.23 -28.29 14.04
C THR A 321 -2.12 -27.46 14.68
N GLY A 322 -0.88 -27.72 14.25
CA GLY A 322 0.30 -26.98 14.69
C GLY A 322 0.99 -26.32 13.51
N ASP A 323 1.58 -25.15 13.73
CA ASP A 323 2.48 -24.50 12.78
C ASP A 323 3.62 -23.75 13.49
N LEU A 324 4.62 -23.35 12.71
CA LEU A 324 5.84 -22.70 13.17
C LEU A 324 6.04 -21.37 12.46
N ILE A 325 6.43 -20.37 13.24
CA ILE A 325 6.61 -19.01 12.76
C ILE A 325 7.96 -18.48 13.24
N GLN A 326 8.72 -17.89 12.33
CA GLN A 326 9.92 -17.15 12.66
C GLN A 326 9.69 -15.65 12.52
N VAL A 327 10.09 -14.87 13.52
CA VAL A 327 10.00 -13.42 13.48
C VAL A 327 11.34 -12.84 13.00
N LYS A 328 11.27 -11.80 12.18
CA LYS A 328 12.41 -10.98 11.78
C LYS A 328 12.04 -9.52 11.78
N LYS A 329 12.91 -8.68 12.33
CA LYS A 329 12.78 -7.21 12.23
C LYS A 329 13.55 -6.67 11.03
N SER A 330 13.00 -5.63 10.43
CA SER A 330 13.62 -4.92 9.30
C SER A 330 14.94 -4.30 9.73
N THR A 331 15.94 -4.30 8.85
CA THR A 331 17.19 -3.59 9.13
C THR A 331 17.02 -2.07 9.17
N ALA A 332 15.88 -1.55 8.68
CA ALA A 332 15.48 -0.15 8.81
C ALA A 332 15.26 0.27 10.28
N LEU A 333 14.98 -0.68 11.17
CA LEU A 333 14.83 -0.47 12.61
C LEU A 333 16.17 -0.51 13.38
N MET A 334 17.30 -0.72 12.68
CA MET A 334 18.62 -0.75 13.31
C MET A 334 19.18 0.67 13.52
N PRO A 335 19.99 0.89 14.57
CA PRO A 335 20.65 2.18 14.80
C PRO A 335 21.37 2.70 13.56
N GLY A 336 21.11 3.95 13.17
CA GLY A 336 21.75 4.61 12.02
C GLY A 336 21.23 4.16 10.64
N ARG A 337 20.14 3.39 10.58
CA ARG A 337 19.50 2.93 9.33
C ARG A 337 18.02 3.31 9.21
N THR A 338 17.52 4.15 10.12
CA THR A 338 16.17 4.72 10.08
C THR A 338 15.90 5.43 8.74
N GLY A 339 14.76 5.12 8.11
CA GLY A 339 14.39 5.65 6.79
C GLY A 339 14.96 4.90 5.58
N ARG A 340 15.71 3.80 5.78
CA ARG A 340 16.13 2.91 4.69
C ARG A 340 15.04 1.90 4.31
N GLU A 341 15.19 1.29 3.14
CA GLU A 341 14.28 0.27 2.62
C GLU A 341 14.16 -0.94 3.55
N ASP A 342 12.94 -1.48 3.66
CA ASP A 342 12.68 -2.66 4.46
C ASP A 342 13.37 -3.89 3.87
N THR A 343 14.29 -4.44 4.66
CA THR A 343 15.06 -5.63 4.32
C THR A 343 15.23 -6.52 5.54
N TRP A 344 15.21 -7.83 5.34
CA TRP A 344 15.32 -8.84 6.40
C TRP A 344 16.41 -9.84 6.09
N THR A 345 17.22 -10.18 7.10
CA THR A 345 18.28 -11.17 6.97
C THR A 345 17.78 -12.52 7.44
N ILE A 346 17.77 -13.51 6.55
CA ILE A 346 17.27 -14.85 6.79
C ILE A 346 18.44 -15.82 6.91
N LYS A 347 18.51 -16.58 8.01
CA LYS A 347 19.51 -17.63 8.22
C LYS A 347 19.07 -18.89 7.49
N ARG A 348 19.92 -19.43 6.62
CA ARG A 348 19.58 -20.60 5.76
C ARG A 348 19.23 -21.83 6.59
N ARG A 349 20.09 -22.18 7.55
CA ARG A 349 19.85 -23.32 8.44
C ARG A 349 18.50 -23.22 9.15
N GLN A 350 18.17 -22.04 9.68
CA GLN A 350 16.91 -21.79 10.37
C GLN A 350 15.70 -22.00 9.45
N LEU A 351 15.79 -21.52 8.21
CA LEU A 351 14.75 -21.67 7.20
C LEU A 351 14.49 -23.14 6.82
N HIS A 352 15.56 -23.90 6.61
CA HIS A 352 15.46 -25.33 6.31
C HIS A 352 14.94 -26.12 7.51
N ASP A 353 15.45 -25.85 8.72
CA ASP A 353 15.00 -26.46 9.97
C ASP A 353 13.48 -26.23 10.18
N LEU A 354 12.96 -25.03 9.88
CA LEU A 354 11.52 -24.73 9.91
C LEU A 354 10.71 -25.61 8.95
N LEU A 355 11.15 -25.67 7.69
CA LEU A 355 10.45 -26.40 6.62
C LEU A 355 10.46 -27.91 6.81
N GLU A 356 11.48 -28.45 7.49
CA GLU A 356 11.50 -29.86 7.89
C GLU A 356 10.41 -30.23 8.91
N HIS A 357 9.94 -29.26 9.69
CA HIS A 357 8.93 -29.47 10.74
C HIS A 357 7.53 -29.03 10.32
N SER A 358 7.42 -28.02 9.44
CA SER A 358 6.14 -27.57 8.89
C SER A 358 6.30 -27.02 7.47
N ALA A 359 5.60 -27.63 6.52
CA ALA A 359 5.56 -27.16 5.13
C ALA A 359 4.78 -25.83 4.96
N SER A 360 3.94 -25.48 5.94
CA SER A 360 3.20 -24.22 5.97
C SER A 360 3.86 -23.14 6.83
N ALA A 361 5.05 -23.42 7.38
CA ALA A 361 5.80 -22.48 8.21
C ALA A 361 5.89 -21.10 7.56
N ALA A 362 5.84 -20.07 8.39
CA ALA A 362 5.80 -18.68 7.93
C ALA A 362 6.85 -17.80 8.63
N TYR A 363 7.14 -16.67 8.01
CA TYR A 363 7.93 -15.60 8.60
C TYR A 363 7.05 -14.40 8.87
N TRP A 364 7.13 -13.87 10.10
CA TRP A 364 6.57 -12.58 10.46
C TRP A 364 7.67 -11.52 10.33
N LEU A 365 7.55 -10.71 9.30
CA LEU A 365 8.52 -9.70 8.92
C LEU A 365 8.03 -8.33 9.37
N ILE A 366 8.60 -7.82 10.47
CA ILE A 366 8.26 -6.52 11.06
C ILE A 366 8.94 -5.43 10.23
N ARG A 367 8.14 -4.52 9.67
CA ARG A 367 8.61 -3.37 8.89
C ARG A 367 9.07 -2.23 9.79
N GLY A 368 9.81 -1.28 9.21
CA GLY A 368 10.14 0.00 9.85
C GLY A 368 8.91 0.78 10.33
N THR A 369 7.76 0.59 9.66
CA THR A 369 6.47 1.20 10.02
C THR A 369 5.75 0.50 11.16
N GLY A 370 6.22 -0.68 11.60
CA GLY A 370 5.52 -1.53 12.57
C GLY A 370 4.49 -2.48 11.97
N ASP A 371 4.17 -2.34 10.69
CA ASP A 371 3.37 -3.33 9.99
C ASP A 371 4.08 -4.69 10.02
N VAL A 372 3.28 -5.76 10.14
CA VAL A 372 3.79 -7.13 10.11
C VAL A 372 3.33 -7.81 8.82
N LEU A 373 4.30 -8.13 7.97
CA LEU A 373 4.10 -8.90 6.75
C LEU A 373 4.33 -10.37 7.04
N VAL A 374 3.42 -11.23 6.62
CA VAL A 374 3.55 -12.68 6.78
C VAL A 374 3.91 -13.32 5.45
N VAL A 375 5.03 -14.03 5.40
CA VAL A 375 5.58 -14.64 4.17
C VAL A 375 5.75 -16.14 4.36
N PRO A 376 5.28 -17.00 3.43
CA PRO A 376 5.55 -18.43 3.50
C PRO A 376 7.04 -18.76 3.47
N ALA A 377 7.52 -19.60 4.39
CA ALA A 377 8.93 -20.02 4.45
C ALA A 377 9.37 -20.71 3.15
N LYS A 378 8.49 -21.52 2.53
CA LYS A 378 8.78 -22.19 1.25
C LYS A 378 9.11 -21.20 0.12
N PHE A 379 8.50 -20.02 0.15
CA PHE A 379 8.81 -18.97 -0.81
C PHE A 379 10.20 -18.40 -0.56
N LEU A 380 10.56 -18.12 0.69
CA LEU A 380 11.91 -17.67 1.05
C LEU A 380 12.97 -18.72 0.68
N CYS A 381 12.64 -20.01 0.74
CA CYS A 381 13.53 -21.09 0.28
C CYS A 381 13.74 -21.06 -1.23
N ALA A 382 12.70 -20.72 -2.02
CA ALA A 382 12.85 -20.52 -3.45
C ALA A 382 13.70 -19.27 -3.76
N VAL A 383 13.52 -18.18 -3.01
CA VAL A 383 14.35 -16.98 -3.12
C VAL A 383 15.81 -17.28 -2.78
N GLU A 384 16.08 -18.06 -1.74
CA GLU A 384 17.42 -18.55 -1.41
C GLU A 384 18.04 -19.27 -2.61
N GLY A 385 17.34 -20.24 -3.19
CA GLY A 385 17.83 -21.01 -4.34
C GLY A 385 18.14 -20.15 -5.58
N ALA A 386 17.42 -19.04 -5.76
CA ALA A 386 17.61 -18.13 -6.89
C ALA A 386 18.68 -17.05 -6.66
N THR A 387 18.94 -16.65 -5.41
CA THR A 387 19.71 -15.43 -5.12
C THR A 387 20.92 -15.64 -4.22
N ALA A 388 20.96 -16.72 -3.44
CA ALA A 388 22.01 -16.91 -2.44
C ALA A 388 23.29 -17.50 -3.05
N CYS A 389 24.44 -16.89 -2.73
CA CYS A 389 25.73 -17.53 -2.97
C CYS A 389 25.85 -18.81 -2.13
N ALA A 390 26.28 -19.91 -2.75
CA ALA A 390 26.31 -21.24 -2.14
C ALA A 390 27.09 -21.29 -0.81
N SER A 391 28.12 -20.46 -0.63
CA SER A 391 28.94 -20.38 0.58
C SER A 391 28.37 -19.50 1.70
N SER A 392 27.35 -18.68 1.42
CA SER A 392 26.77 -17.81 2.44
C SER A 392 25.88 -18.61 3.40
N LYS A 393 25.94 -18.30 4.70
CA LYS A 393 25.08 -18.90 5.74
C LYS A 393 23.73 -18.20 5.89
N GLN A 394 23.57 -17.05 5.25
CA GLN A 394 22.38 -16.20 5.31
C GLN A 394 22.17 -15.46 4.00
N PHE A 395 20.96 -14.96 3.77
CA PHE A 395 20.65 -14.10 2.62
C PHE A 395 19.71 -12.98 3.07
N THR A 396 19.69 -11.89 2.31
CA THR A 396 18.86 -10.73 2.63
C THR A 396 17.74 -10.63 1.60
N VAL A 397 16.51 -10.46 2.08
CA VAL A 397 15.34 -10.22 1.23
C VAL A 397 14.85 -8.80 1.42
N GLY A 398 14.56 -8.12 0.31
CA GLY A 398 13.89 -6.82 0.32
C GLY A 398 12.38 -6.96 0.15
N TYR A 399 11.65 -5.90 0.52
CA TYR A 399 10.19 -5.85 0.37
C TYR A 399 9.69 -6.22 -1.04
N THR A 400 10.35 -5.73 -2.10
CA THR A 400 9.96 -6.00 -3.50
C THR A 400 9.97 -7.48 -3.85
N VAL A 401 10.89 -8.25 -3.26
CA VAL A 401 11.03 -9.68 -3.48
C VAL A 401 9.86 -10.45 -2.84
N ILE A 402 9.38 -10.00 -1.69
CA ILE A 402 8.35 -10.74 -0.92
C ILE A 402 6.92 -10.25 -1.16
N ARG A 403 6.72 -9.02 -1.68
CA ARG A 403 5.41 -8.34 -1.70
C ARG A 403 4.29 -9.13 -2.34
N HIS A 404 4.60 -9.92 -3.37
CA HIS A 404 3.60 -10.66 -4.14
C HIS A 404 3.12 -11.93 -3.43
N THR A 405 3.84 -12.39 -2.40
CA THR A 405 3.46 -13.54 -1.56
C THR A 405 3.14 -13.14 -0.12
N ALA A 406 3.52 -11.94 0.31
CA ALA A 406 3.31 -11.46 1.66
C ALA A 406 1.83 -11.16 1.88
N VAL A 407 1.28 -11.55 3.03
CA VAL A 407 -0.07 -11.18 3.47
C VAL A 407 0.01 -10.41 4.78
N PRO A 408 -0.86 -9.44 5.05
CA PRO A 408 -0.85 -8.75 6.33
C PRO A 408 -1.32 -9.69 7.45
N MET A 409 -0.91 -9.40 8.69
CA MET A 409 -1.30 -10.20 9.87
C MET A 409 -2.82 -10.34 10.03
N GLU A 410 -3.57 -9.28 9.71
CA GLU A 410 -5.04 -9.26 9.73
C GLU A 410 -5.70 -10.19 8.72
N GLN A 411 -4.94 -10.72 7.75
CA GLN A 411 -5.39 -11.77 6.84
C GLN A 411 -4.82 -13.13 7.29
N TYR A 412 -3.56 -13.17 7.72
CA TYR A 412 -2.89 -14.42 8.12
C TYR A 412 -3.59 -15.13 9.28
N LEU A 413 -3.80 -14.45 10.42
CA LEU A 413 -4.37 -15.08 11.61
C LEU A 413 -5.84 -15.51 11.43
N PRO A 414 -6.77 -14.60 11.07
CA PRO A 414 -8.18 -14.97 10.95
C PRO A 414 -8.47 -15.85 9.74
N ASP A 415 -7.86 -15.58 8.59
CA ASP A 415 -8.27 -16.25 7.36
C ASP A 415 -7.46 -17.52 7.08
N LEU A 416 -6.15 -17.51 7.34
CA LEU A 416 -5.29 -18.66 7.02
C LEU A 416 -5.16 -19.61 8.22
N VAL A 417 -4.75 -19.10 9.39
CA VAL A 417 -4.55 -19.93 10.59
C VAL A 417 -5.87 -20.42 11.13
N VAL A 418 -6.81 -19.52 11.41
CA VAL A 418 -8.14 -19.92 11.87
C VAL A 418 -8.96 -20.42 10.70
N GLY A 419 -9.13 -19.62 9.65
CA GLY A 419 -10.11 -19.87 8.60
C GLY A 419 -9.81 -20.96 7.56
N LEU A 420 -8.56 -21.42 7.44
CA LEU A 420 -8.16 -22.51 6.54
C LEU A 420 -7.36 -23.61 7.25
N TRP A 421 -7.30 -23.57 8.58
CA TRP A 421 -6.54 -24.52 9.41
C TRP A 421 -5.09 -24.71 8.96
N LEU A 422 -4.43 -23.59 8.60
CA LEU A 422 -3.03 -23.61 8.20
C LEU A 422 -2.17 -24.29 9.29
N GLY A 423 -1.36 -25.26 8.88
CA GLY A 423 -0.58 -26.11 9.77
C GLY A 423 -0.71 -27.59 9.41
N SER A 424 -0.30 -28.44 10.35
CA SER A 424 -0.43 -29.90 10.25
C SER A 424 -0.94 -30.48 11.55
N SER A 425 -1.80 -31.50 11.46
CA SER A 425 -2.21 -32.32 12.60
C SER A 425 -1.24 -33.47 12.91
N SER A 426 -0.09 -33.53 12.23
CA SER A 426 0.92 -34.55 12.53
C SER A 426 1.51 -34.37 13.92
N ASP A 427 1.73 -35.48 14.63
CA ASP A 427 2.32 -35.45 15.98
C ASP A 427 3.67 -34.72 15.99
N ARG A 428 4.47 -34.88 14.93
CA ARG A 428 5.76 -34.20 14.80
C ARG A 428 5.60 -32.67 14.81
N THR A 429 4.69 -32.13 13.98
CA THR A 429 4.48 -30.68 13.90
C THR A 429 3.80 -30.15 15.16
N LEU A 430 2.81 -30.87 15.70
CA LEU A 430 2.15 -30.50 16.96
C LEU A 430 3.12 -30.47 18.14
N HIS A 431 3.99 -31.47 18.29
CA HIS A 431 5.01 -31.47 19.33
C HIS A 431 6.04 -30.36 19.15
N ALA A 432 6.41 -30.04 17.91
CA ALA A 432 7.30 -28.92 17.61
C ALA A 432 6.64 -27.57 17.95
N ALA A 433 5.37 -27.36 17.62
CA ALA A 433 4.64 -26.13 17.91
C ALA A 433 4.33 -25.97 19.42
N GLN A 434 3.99 -27.06 20.11
CA GLN A 434 3.72 -27.07 21.55
C GLN A 434 5.01 -26.97 22.39
N GLY A 435 6.16 -27.30 21.81
CA GLY A 435 7.42 -27.42 22.55
C GLY A 435 7.46 -28.60 23.52
N THR A 436 6.70 -29.67 23.25
CA THR A 436 6.72 -30.90 24.06
C THR A 436 7.79 -31.88 23.59
N GLY A 437 8.46 -31.62 22.47
CA GLY A 437 9.62 -32.38 21.99
C GLY A 437 10.83 -32.28 22.92
N ARG A 438 11.67 -33.34 22.94
CA ARG A 438 12.90 -33.40 23.78
C ARG A 438 14.01 -32.43 23.34
N THR A 439 13.96 -31.93 22.11
CA THR A 439 15.07 -31.23 21.45
C THR A 439 14.67 -29.92 20.76
N THR A 440 13.39 -29.54 20.76
CA THR A 440 12.88 -28.45 19.91
C THR A 440 11.74 -27.70 20.60
N ARG A 441 11.97 -26.45 21.01
CA ARG A 441 10.95 -25.60 21.66
C ARG A 441 10.96 -24.20 21.07
N PRO A 442 9.83 -23.72 20.52
CA PRO A 442 9.70 -22.33 20.14
C PRO A 442 9.69 -21.47 21.41
N ARG A 443 10.22 -20.25 21.29
CA ARG A 443 10.35 -19.34 22.42
C ARG A 443 8.99 -18.87 22.95
N PHE A 444 8.04 -18.68 22.05
CA PHE A 444 6.67 -18.35 22.36
C PHE A 444 5.76 -19.48 21.86
N ALA A 445 4.73 -19.81 22.63
CA ALA A 445 3.65 -20.67 22.14
C ALA A 445 2.37 -19.85 22.10
N LEU A 446 1.70 -19.83 20.95
CA LEU A 446 0.41 -19.19 20.70
C LEU A 446 -0.65 -20.28 20.59
N THR A 447 -1.61 -20.30 21.51
CA THR A 447 -2.74 -21.25 21.46
C THR A 447 -3.98 -20.50 21.03
N ILE A 448 -4.68 -21.05 20.05
CA ILE A 448 -5.93 -20.52 19.52
C ILE A 448 -7.01 -21.58 19.72
N ASP A 449 -7.89 -21.37 20.69
CA ASP A 449 -9.02 -22.27 20.94
C ASP A 449 -10.24 -21.79 20.17
N VAL A 450 -10.86 -22.69 19.39
CA VAL A 450 -12.15 -22.47 18.74
C VAL A 450 -13.17 -23.45 19.34
N VAL A 451 -14.11 -22.94 20.12
CA VAL A 451 -15.14 -23.75 20.80
C VAL A 451 -16.51 -23.44 20.22
N LEU A 452 -17.13 -24.44 19.59
CA LEU A 452 -18.51 -24.35 19.12
C LEU A 452 -19.46 -24.73 20.27
N GLU A 453 -20.40 -23.86 20.64
CA GLU A 453 -21.43 -24.20 21.63
C GLU A 453 -22.42 -25.22 21.05
N PRO A 454 -22.97 -26.14 21.87
CA PRO A 454 -24.03 -27.03 21.42
C PRO A 454 -25.26 -26.22 21.04
N MET A 455 -25.76 -26.37 19.82
CA MET A 455 -27.06 -25.83 19.45
C MET A 455 -28.11 -26.45 20.38
N GLN A 456 -28.75 -25.63 21.21
CA GLN A 456 -29.96 -26.05 21.89
C GLN A 456 -31.03 -26.25 20.79
N GLY A 457 -31.39 -27.52 20.58
CA GLY A 457 -32.44 -27.92 19.64
C GLY A 457 -33.83 -27.59 20.14
#